data_AF-A0A538P607-F1
#
_entry.id   AF-A0A538P607-F1
#
_cell.length_a   1.000
_cell.length_b   1.000
_cell.length_c   1.000
_cell.angle_alpha   90.00
_cell.angle_beta   90.00
_cell.angle_gamma   90.00
#
_symmetry.space_group_name_H-M   'P 1'
#
loop_
_entity.id
_entity.type
_entity.pdbx_description
1 polymer ?
#
loop_
_entity_poly.entity_id
_entity_poly.type
_entity_poly.pdbx_seq_one_letter_code
_entity_poly.pdbx_strand_id
1 'polypeptide(L)'
;MTPLPIVPRLASSWIGRTLAVGCGFFCLGDRIRAADTNQVASELVIPKSVFVSDGAVGRDPFFPRSMRLQPKKVDEGKGTQIIEDFSRMLRLTGIAGGTKPIATINNLTFEAGEEQEVKVENRKVKIRVQEIREKSVLVRIQGQPALVELKLRDFQLPLE
;
A
#
# COMPACT_ATOMS: atom_id res chain seq x y z
N MET A 1 -36.07 16.04 -23.81
CA MET A 1 -35.33 16.74 -24.88
C MET A 1 -33.86 16.80 -24.47
N THR A 2 -33.02 16.04 -25.17
CA THR A 2 -31.55 16.14 -25.26
C THR A 2 -31.14 17.47 -25.96
N PRO A 3 -29.85 17.91 -26.07
CA PRO A 3 -28.57 17.20 -25.85
C PRO A 3 -27.42 17.98 -25.12
N LEU A 4 -26.30 17.27 -24.87
CA LEU A 4 -24.88 17.73 -24.72
C LEU A 4 -24.45 18.63 -25.93
N PRO A 5 -23.33 19.42 -25.98
CA PRO A 5 -21.96 18.92 -25.75
C PRO A 5 -20.75 19.88 -25.48
N ILE A 6 -19.62 19.26 -25.09
CA ILE A 6 -18.21 19.41 -25.58
C ILE A 6 -17.58 20.82 -25.66
N VAL A 7 -16.49 21.02 -24.92
CA VAL A 7 -15.55 22.15 -25.06
C VAL A 7 -14.32 21.73 -25.89
N PRO A 8 -13.87 22.53 -26.88
CA PRO A 8 -12.80 22.15 -27.80
C PRO A 8 -11.37 22.48 -27.32
N ARG A 9 -10.43 21.67 -27.84
CA ARG A 9 -8.98 21.89 -27.92
C ARG A 9 -8.66 23.19 -28.67
N LEU A 10 -7.68 23.96 -28.19
CA LEU A 10 -7.00 24.98 -29.00
C LEU A 10 -5.56 24.55 -29.31
N ALA A 11 -5.33 24.40 -30.60
CA ALA A 11 -4.03 24.30 -31.24
C ALA A 11 -3.41 25.69 -31.39
N SER A 12 -2.09 25.78 -31.32
CA SER A 12 -1.33 26.99 -31.70
C SER A 12 -0.56 26.76 -33.01
N SER A 13 -1.03 27.52 -34.01
CA SER A 13 -0.44 27.90 -35.30
C SER A 13 0.96 28.51 -35.15
N TRP A 14 1.98 28.14 -35.96
CA TRP A 14 2.40 28.72 -37.27
C TRP A 14 2.85 30.20 -37.23
N ILE A 15 3.89 30.49 -38.04
CA ILE A 15 4.44 31.79 -38.52
C ILE A 15 5.80 32.13 -37.85
N GLY A 16 6.89 32.44 -38.58
CA GLY A 16 7.03 32.75 -40.00
C GLY A 16 8.49 32.80 -40.45
N ARG A 17 8.66 32.82 -41.77
CA ARG A 17 9.92 33.02 -42.50
C ARG A 17 10.12 34.53 -42.69
N THR A 18 11.33 35.05 -42.50
CA THR A 18 11.77 36.31 -43.11
C THR A 18 13.23 36.22 -43.54
N LEU A 19 13.44 36.58 -44.80
CA LEU A 19 14.70 36.73 -45.53
C LEU A 19 15.05 38.23 -45.57
N ALA A 20 16.29 38.62 -45.27
CA ALA A 20 16.91 39.90 -45.62
C ALA A 20 18.44 39.72 -45.47
N VAL A 21 19.24 39.64 -46.55
CA VAL A 21 19.79 40.72 -47.40
C VAL A 21 20.74 41.68 -46.65
N GLY A 22 22.04 41.48 -46.89
CA GLY A 22 23.01 42.53 -47.27
C GLY A 22 23.61 43.44 -46.19
N CYS A 23 24.92 43.30 -45.96
CA CYS A 23 25.95 44.34 -46.12
C CYS A 23 27.23 43.91 -45.40
N GLY A 24 28.36 43.89 -46.11
CA GLY A 24 29.67 43.63 -45.54
C GLY A 24 30.24 44.84 -44.82
N PHE A 25 31.14 44.60 -43.86
CA PHE A 25 32.44 45.28 -43.73
C PHE A 25 33.24 44.61 -42.60
N PHE A 26 34.50 44.28 -42.93
CA PHE A 26 35.71 44.24 -42.09
C PHE A 26 35.58 43.88 -40.59
N CYS A 27 36.28 42.82 -40.19
CA CYS A 27 37.53 42.93 -39.43
C CYS A 27 38.14 41.55 -39.13
N LEU A 28 39.47 41.51 -39.17
CA LEU A 28 40.36 40.40 -38.82
C LEU A 28 39.96 39.71 -37.50
N GLY A 29 40.09 38.39 -37.48
CA GLY A 29 40.06 37.58 -36.26
C GLY A 29 40.49 36.16 -36.55
N ASP A 30 41.61 35.76 -35.97
CA ASP A 30 42.30 34.49 -36.12
C ASP A 30 41.37 33.27 -36.09
N ARG A 31 41.44 32.42 -37.12
CA ARG A 31 40.93 31.05 -37.01
C ARG A 31 41.94 30.20 -36.27
N ILE A 32 41.91 30.30 -34.94
CA ILE A 32 42.45 29.26 -34.06
C ILE A 32 41.69 27.97 -34.41
N ARG A 33 42.37 27.03 -35.08
CA ARG A 33 41.88 25.67 -35.27
C ARG A 33 41.93 24.98 -33.91
N ALA A 34 40.83 25.05 -33.17
CA ALA A 34 40.65 24.20 -32.01
C ALA A 34 40.82 22.74 -32.45
N ALA A 35 41.78 22.04 -31.86
CA ALA A 35 41.84 20.61 -31.95
C ALA A 35 40.61 20.07 -31.20
N ASP A 36 39.81 19.24 -31.87
CA ASP A 36 38.69 18.54 -31.25
C ASP A 36 39.22 17.45 -30.31
N THR A 37 39.76 17.86 -29.15
CA THR A 37 40.24 16.98 -28.07
C THR A 37 39.12 16.49 -27.15
N ASN A 38 37.86 16.79 -27.46
CA ASN A 38 36.68 16.39 -26.69
C ASN A 38 35.79 15.38 -27.43
N GLN A 39 36.36 14.52 -28.27
CA GLN A 39 35.64 13.32 -28.67
C GLN A 39 35.61 12.36 -27.47
N VAL A 40 34.44 12.27 -26.83
CA VAL A 40 34.14 11.19 -25.88
C VAL A 40 34.28 9.89 -26.66
N ALA A 41 35.34 9.15 -26.36
CA ALA A 41 35.58 7.83 -26.93
C ALA A 41 34.34 6.96 -26.72
N SER A 42 33.88 6.32 -27.79
CA SER A 42 32.71 5.43 -27.81
C SER A 42 32.68 4.53 -26.57
N GLU A 43 31.55 4.55 -25.85
CA GLU A 43 31.30 3.82 -24.60
C GLU A 43 31.59 2.32 -24.80
N LEU A 44 32.76 1.88 -24.35
CA LEU A 44 33.15 0.47 -24.32
C LEU A 44 32.20 -0.25 -23.35
N VAL A 45 31.21 -0.96 -23.89
CA VAL A 45 30.27 -1.77 -23.09
C VAL A 45 31.03 -2.95 -22.51
N ILE A 46 31.51 -2.81 -21.27
CA ILE A 46 32.20 -3.88 -20.55
C ILE A 46 31.18 -4.99 -20.25
N PRO A 47 31.40 -6.23 -20.72
CA PRO A 47 30.50 -7.33 -20.43
C PRO A 47 30.47 -7.58 -18.93
N LYS A 48 29.26 -7.62 -18.36
CA LYS A 48 29.08 -7.95 -16.94
C LYS A 48 29.12 -9.47 -16.78
N SER A 49 30.06 -9.96 -15.98
CA SER A 49 30.06 -11.35 -15.53
C SER A 49 28.93 -11.56 -14.51
N VAL A 50 27.88 -12.27 -14.90
CA VAL A 50 26.78 -12.65 -14.00
C VAL A 50 27.07 -14.06 -13.48
N PHE A 51 27.45 -14.18 -12.22
CA PHE A 51 27.60 -15.45 -11.55
C PHE A 51 26.27 -15.84 -10.92
N VAL A 52 25.67 -16.92 -11.41
CA VAL A 52 24.47 -17.53 -10.81
C VAL A 52 24.92 -18.69 -9.93
N SER A 53 24.66 -18.58 -8.63
CA SER A 53 24.88 -19.68 -7.69
C SER A 53 23.58 -20.45 -7.51
N ASP A 54 23.50 -21.63 -8.14
CA ASP A 54 22.46 -22.60 -7.81
C ASP A 54 22.71 -23.07 -6.37
N GLY A 55 21.78 -22.75 -5.49
CA GLY A 55 21.93 -22.95 -4.05
C GLY A 55 22.38 -24.38 -3.71
N ALA A 56 23.46 -24.46 -2.92
CA ALA A 56 24.08 -25.66 -2.35
C ALA A 56 25.17 -26.40 -3.17
N VAL A 57 25.83 -25.78 -4.14
CA VAL A 57 27.04 -26.38 -4.74
C VAL A 57 28.28 -26.07 -3.91
N GLY A 58 28.90 -27.12 -3.34
CA GLY A 58 30.14 -27.07 -2.57
C GLY A 58 29.96 -27.20 -1.05
N ARG A 59 30.69 -28.13 -0.42
CA ARG A 59 30.80 -28.22 1.05
C ARG A 59 31.99 -27.40 1.52
N ASP A 60 31.78 -26.57 2.52
CA ASP A 60 32.84 -25.81 3.18
C ASP A 60 33.76 -26.78 3.96
N PRO A 61 35.06 -26.90 3.62
CA PRO A 61 35.97 -27.84 4.28
C PRO A 61 36.29 -27.44 5.72
N PHE A 62 36.11 -26.18 6.09
CA PHE A 62 36.33 -25.70 7.46
C PHE A 62 35.06 -25.83 8.31
N PHE A 63 33.87 -25.87 7.68
CA PHE A 63 32.61 -26.15 8.35
C PHE A 63 31.77 -27.23 7.64
N PRO A 64 32.18 -28.52 7.72
CA PRO A 64 31.58 -29.62 6.93
C PRO A 64 30.08 -29.88 7.19
N ARG A 65 29.55 -29.41 8.32
CA ARG A 65 28.14 -29.57 8.75
C ARG A 65 27.36 -28.25 8.70
N SER A 66 27.89 -27.21 8.06
CA SER A 66 27.23 -25.91 7.96
C SER A 66 25.93 -25.98 7.15
N MET A 67 24.85 -25.39 7.68
CA MET A 67 23.58 -25.19 6.96
C MET A 67 23.48 -23.80 6.34
N ARG A 68 24.55 -22.99 6.37
CA ARG A 68 24.54 -21.58 5.91
C ARG A 68 24.18 -21.42 4.43
N LEU A 69 24.57 -22.39 3.60
CA LEU A 69 24.29 -22.39 2.15
C LEU A 69 22.93 -23.02 1.83
N GLN A 70 22.20 -23.54 2.82
CA GLN A 70 20.87 -24.07 2.56
C GLN A 70 19.92 -22.90 2.32
N PRO A 71 19.17 -22.90 1.20
CA PRO A 71 18.17 -21.88 0.96
C PRO A 71 17.17 -21.91 2.12
N LYS A 72 17.03 -20.77 2.81
CA LYS A 72 15.99 -20.58 3.81
C LYS A 72 14.68 -20.92 3.12
N LYS A 73 13.98 -21.96 3.57
CA LYS A 73 12.61 -22.22 3.13
C LYS A 73 11.85 -20.93 3.37
N VAL A 74 11.43 -20.29 2.29
CA VAL A 74 10.47 -19.21 2.38
C VAL A 74 9.21 -19.92 2.84
N ASP A 75 8.92 -19.86 4.14
CA ASP A 75 7.63 -20.31 4.63
C ASP A 75 6.62 -19.42 3.90
N GLU A 76 5.99 -19.95 2.85
CA GLU A 76 4.72 -19.46 2.37
C GLU A 76 3.74 -19.67 3.53
N GLY A 77 3.75 -18.72 4.46
CA GLY A 77 2.85 -18.64 5.59
C GLY A 77 1.44 -18.33 5.12
N LYS A 78 0.86 -19.18 4.27
CA LYS A 78 -0.58 -19.43 4.30
C LYS A 78 -0.82 -20.29 5.54
N GLY A 79 -0.72 -19.65 6.71
CA GLY A 79 -1.36 -20.19 7.89
C GLY A 79 -2.82 -20.40 7.51
N THR A 80 -3.27 -21.66 7.49
CA THR A 80 -4.68 -21.99 7.49
C THR A 80 -5.28 -21.22 8.64
N GLN A 81 -5.88 -20.06 8.36
CA GLN A 81 -6.59 -19.30 9.37
C GLN A 81 -7.78 -20.17 9.71
N ILE A 82 -7.65 -20.92 10.80
CA ILE A 82 -8.76 -21.64 11.41
C ILE A 82 -9.82 -20.56 11.61
N ILE A 83 -10.94 -20.69 10.89
CA ILE A 83 -12.07 -19.78 10.99
C ILE A 83 -12.70 -20.04 12.35
N GLU A 84 -12.11 -19.47 13.39
CA GLU A 84 -12.63 -19.57 14.74
C GLU A 84 -13.80 -18.60 14.89
N ASP A 85 -14.84 -19.08 15.58
CA ASP A 85 -16.04 -18.29 15.78
C ASP A 85 -15.89 -17.30 16.96
N PHE A 86 -15.27 -16.14 16.71
CA PHE A 86 -15.07 -15.12 17.75
C PHE A 86 -16.35 -14.34 18.12
N SER A 87 -17.45 -14.54 17.38
CA SER A 87 -18.71 -13.82 17.57
C SER A 87 -19.27 -13.93 18.99
N ARG A 88 -19.13 -15.11 19.62
CA ARG A 88 -19.68 -15.40 20.96
C ARG A 88 -18.91 -14.74 22.10
N MET A 89 -17.64 -14.40 21.87
CA MET A 89 -16.75 -13.84 22.89
C MET A 89 -16.73 -12.31 22.87
N LEU A 90 -17.13 -11.68 21.76
CA LEU A 90 -17.35 -10.24 21.70
C LEU A 90 -18.65 -9.89 22.42
N ARG A 91 -18.58 -8.99 23.39
CA ARG A 91 -19.75 -8.50 24.12
C ARG A 91 -19.86 -7.00 23.98
N LEU A 92 -21.06 -6.55 23.61
CA LEU A 92 -21.42 -5.15 23.61
C LEU A 92 -21.79 -4.75 25.04
N THR A 93 -20.95 -3.90 25.65
CA THR A 93 -21.12 -3.42 27.03
C THR A 93 -21.97 -2.16 27.09
N GLY A 94 -21.91 -1.32 26.04
CA GLY A 94 -22.65 -0.06 26.02
C GLY A 94 -22.74 0.53 24.63
N ILE A 95 -23.77 1.35 24.43
CA ILE A 95 -23.96 2.20 23.25
C ILE A 95 -24.20 3.61 23.78
N ALA A 96 -23.37 4.56 23.35
CA ALA A 96 -23.59 5.97 23.61
C ALA A 96 -24.22 6.61 22.36
N GLY A 97 -25.47 7.04 22.51
CA GLY A 97 -26.19 7.79 21.47
C GLY A 97 -25.75 9.26 21.44
N GLY A 98 -25.56 9.80 20.24
CA GLY A 98 -25.13 11.19 20.00
C GLY A 98 -25.09 11.50 18.50
N THR A 99 -24.50 12.63 18.11
CA THR A 99 -24.26 12.96 16.68
C THR A 99 -23.29 11.97 16.03
N LYS A 100 -22.38 11.40 16.83
CA LYS A 100 -21.51 10.29 16.47
C LYS A 100 -21.81 9.14 17.43
N PRO A 101 -22.50 8.07 16.97
CA PRO A 101 -22.76 6.93 17.83
C PRO A 101 -21.45 6.21 18.15
N ILE A 102 -21.26 5.86 19.43
CA ILE A 102 -20.08 5.14 19.91
C ILE A 102 -20.55 3.82 20.53
N ALA A 103 -19.89 2.73 20.16
CA ALA A 103 -20.14 1.41 20.70
C ALA A 103 -18.96 0.95 21.56
N THR A 104 -19.25 0.41 22.74
CA THR A 104 -18.23 -0.15 23.63
C THR A 104 -18.27 -1.67 23.58
N ILE A 105 -17.27 -2.28 22.94
CA ILE A 105 -17.14 -3.74 22.78
C ILE A 105 -15.93 -4.21 23.59
N ASN A 106 -16.12 -5.14 24.53
CA ASN A 106 -15.05 -5.64 25.41
C ASN A 106 -14.19 -4.52 26.03
N ASN A 107 -14.85 -3.48 26.54
CA ASN A 107 -14.24 -2.30 27.18
C ASN A 107 -13.40 -1.40 26.24
N LEU A 108 -13.48 -1.62 24.93
CA LEU A 108 -12.91 -0.75 23.91
C LEU A 108 -14.02 0.00 23.18
N THR A 109 -13.81 1.30 22.97
CA THR A 109 -14.77 2.19 22.31
C THR A 109 -14.48 2.27 20.81
N PHE A 110 -15.54 2.19 20.02
CA PHE A 110 -15.49 2.21 18.56
C PHE A 110 -16.44 3.25 18.00
N GLU A 111 -15.98 3.97 16.98
CA GLU A 111 -16.84 4.74 16.09
C GLU A 111 -17.32 3.89 14.89
N ALA A 112 -18.40 4.33 14.22
CA ALA A 112 -18.87 3.69 13.01
C ALA A 112 -17.79 3.77 11.90
N GLY A 113 -17.43 2.62 11.33
CA GLY A 113 -16.40 2.51 10.29
C GLY A 113 -14.98 2.24 10.80
N GLU A 114 -14.75 2.33 12.11
CA GLU A 114 -13.43 2.16 12.73
C GLU A 114 -12.99 0.69 12.76
N GLU A 115 -11.68 0.46 12.67
CA GLU A 115 -11.07 -0.86 12.77
C GLU A 115 -10.00 -0.88 13.86
N GLN A 116 -10.17 -1.74 14.86
CA GLN A 116 -9.25 -1.85 15.99
C GLN A 116 -9.03 -3.32 16.39
N GLU A 117 -7.93 -3.56 17.09
CA GLU A 117 -7.58 -4.87 17.62
C GLU A 117 -8.15 -5.05 19.03
N VAL A 118 -9.06 -6.02 19.20
CA VAL A 118 -9.68 -6.36 20.49
C VAL A 118 -9.00 -7.59 21.08
N LYS A 119 -8.67 -7.51 22.35
CA LYS A 119 -8.22 -8.68 23.11
C LYS A 119 -9.42 -9.52 23.50
N VAL A 120 -9.49 -10.73 22.97
CA VAL A 120 -10.52 -11.72 23.27
C VAL A 120 -9.82 -12.89 23.95
N GLU A 121 -10.06 -13.03 25.26
CA GLU A 121 -9.37 -13.98 26.13
C GLU A 121 -7.83 -13.83 26.03
N ASN A 122 -7.19 -14.73 25.27
CA ASN A 122 -5.74 -14.78 25.08
C ASN A 122 -5.29 -14.45 23.66
N ARG A 123 -6.22 -14.10 22.77
CA ARG A 123 -5.93 -13.76 21.38
C ARG A 123 -6.30 -12.32 21.11
N LYS A 124 -5.66 -11.76 20.09
CA LYS A 124 -6.00 -10.45 19.58
C LYS A 124 -6.69 -10.62 18.24
N VAL A 125 -7.84 -9.98 18.09
CA VAL A 125 -8.70 -10.10 16.91
C VAL A 125 -8.98 -8.72 16.38
N LYS A 126 -8.69 -8.50 15.10
CA LYS A 126 -9.00 -7.25 14.43
C LYS A 126 -10.48 -7.24 14.05
N ILE A 127 -11.21 -6.23 14.49
CA ILE A 127 -12.63 -6.06 14.17
C ILE A 127 -12.85 -4.70 13.54
N ARG A 128 -13.80 -4.64 12.61
CA ARG A 128 -14.27 -3.41 11.98
C ARG A 128 -15.75 -3.20 12.28
N VAL A 129 -16.11 -2.05 12.82
CA VAL A 129 -17.51 -1.68 13.04
C VAL A 129 -18.08 -1.13 11.74
N GLN A 130 -19.19 -1.70 11.27
CA GLN A 130 -19.84 -1.28 10.03
C GLN A 130 -20.95 -0.25 10.32
N GLU A 131 -21.83 -0.58 11.26
CA GLU A 131 -22.99 0.24 11.59
C GLU A 131 -23.28 0.13 13.10
N ILE A 132 -23.60 1.25 13.74
CA ILE A 132 -24.03 1.30 15.14
C ILE A 132 -25.51 1.71 15.14
N ARG A 133 -26.36 0.82 15.65
CA ARG A 133 -27.79 1.06 15.85
C ARG A 133 -28.07 1.36 17.32
N GLU A 134 -29.31 1.68 17.63
CA GLU A 134 -29.71 2.03 19.00
C GLU A 134 -29.55 0.89 20.02
N LYS A 135 -29.72 -0.37 19.57
CA LYS A 135 -29.69 -1.56 20.45
C LYS A 135 -28.74 -2.66 19.97
N SER A 136 -28.15 -2.48 18.78
CA SER A 136 -27.26 -3.47 18.18
C SER A 136 -26.15 -2.84 17.36
N VAL A 137 -25.08 -3.59 17.15
CA VAL A 137 -23.91 -3.15 16.39
C VAL A 137 -23.55 -4.22 15.38
N LEU A 138 -23.38 -3.82 14.11
CA LEU A 138 -22.92 -4.70 13.06
C LEU A 138 -21.39 -4.63 12.97
N VAL A 139 -20.74 -5.76 13.21
CA VAL A 139 -19.28 -5.87 13.19
C VAL A 139 -18.81 -6.90 12.17
N ARG A 140 -17.66 -6.62 11.56
CA ARG A 140 -16.95 -7.55 10.70
C ARG A 140 -15.66 -7.98 11.40
N ILE A 141 -15.52 -9.28 11.59
CA ILE A 141 -14.37 -9.88 12.28
C ILE A 141 -13.36 -10.37 11.25
N GLN A 142 -12.08 -10.08 11.45
CA GLN A 142 -11.03 -10.62 10.58
C GLN A 142 -10.99 -12.15 10.67
N GLY A 143 -11.13 -12.82 9.52
CA GLY A 143 -11.23 -14.28 9.44
C GLY A 143 -12.68 -14.80 9.26
N GLN A 144 -13.69 -13.96 9.45
CA GLN A 144 -15.09 -14.31 9.17
C GLN A 144 -15.64 -13.49 7.99
N PRO A 145 -16.28 -14.14 6.99
CA PRO A 145 -16.90 -13.43 5.88
C PRO A 145 -18.26 -12.79 6.29
N ALA A 146 -18.93 -13.36 7.29
CA ALA A 146 -20.24 -12.90 7.75
C ALA A 146 -20.15 -11.64 8.62
N LEU A 147 -21.15 -10.76 8.50
CA LEU A 147 -21.39 -9.71 9.49
C LEU A 147 -22.05 -10.32 10.72
N VAL A 148 -21.54 -9.95 11.89
CA VAL A 148 -22.07 -10.39 13.18
C VAL A 148 -22.82 -9.22 13.81
N GLU A 149 -24.05 -9.46 14.22
CA GLU A 149 -24.84 -8.50 15.00
C GLU A 149 -24.62 -8.75 16.49
N LEU A 150 -24.04 -7.76 17.18
CA LEU A 150 -23.91 -7.77 18.63
C LEU A 150 -25.08 -7.01 19.25
N LYS A 151 -25.84 -7.66 20.13
CA LYS A 151 -26.94 -7.04 20.88
C LYS A 151 -26.45 -6.54 22.23
N LEU A 152 -26.97 -5.40 22.66
CA LEU A 152 -26.74 -4.92 24.02
C LEU A 152 -27.38 -5.93 24.98
N ARG A 153 -26.61 -6.42 25.96
CA ARG A 153 -27.21 -7.22 27.02
C ARG A 153 -27.99 -6.29 27.93
N ASP A 154 -29.30 -6.51 28.03
CA ASP A 154 -30.12 -5.80 29.00
C ASP A 154 -29.56 -6.10 30.40
N PHE A 155 -28.94 -5.10 31.00
CA PHE A 155 -28.53 -5.17 32.39
C PHE A 155 -29.81 -5.04 33.21
N GLN A 156 -30.39 -6.17 33.64
CA GLN A 156 -31.50 -6.16 34.59
C GLN A 156 -30.97 -5.55 35.90
N LEU A 157 -31.27 -4.28 36.13
CA LEU A 157 -31.11 -3.65 37.44
C LEU A 157 -32.05 -4.40 38.40
N PRO A 158 -31.55 -5.03 39.48
CA PRO A 158 -32.43 -5.53 40.51
C PRO A 158 -33.16 -4.33 41.12
N LEU A 159 -34.48 -4.35 41.03
CA LEU A 159 -35.35 -3.44 41.78
C LEU A 159 -35.41 -4.00 43.21
N GLU A 160 -34.64 -3.41 44.12
CA GLU A 160 -34.89 -3.55 45.57
C GLU A 160 -35.90 -2.49 46.05
#